data_AF-A0A966XP28-F1
#
_entry.id   AF-A0A966XP28-F1
#
_cell.length_a   1.000
_cell.length_b   1.000
_cell.length_c   1.000
_cell.angle_alpha   90.00
_cell.angle_beta   90.00
_cell.angle_gamma   90.00
#
_symmetry.space_group_name_H-M   'P 1'
#
loop_
_entity.id
_entity.type
_entity.pdbx_description
1 polymer ?
#
loop_
_entity_poly.entity_id
_entity_poly.type
_entity_poly.pdbx_seq_one_letter_code
_entity_poly.pdbx_strand_id
1 'polypeptide(L)' 'MSEIIKNLIMWAIVAFVLLSVFQNFSPNTQTSSDVPYSQFLQLAESGTIQTVVFEGNIIEWTRNGEQFVT' A
#
# COMPACT_ATOMS: atom_id res chain seq x y z
N MET A 1 -26.60 -6.72 -34.79
CA MET A 1 -26.03 -6.74 -33.43
C MET A 1 -27.17 -7.03 -32.48
N SER A 2 -27.12 -8.14 -31.74
CA SER A 2 -28.24 -8.55 -30.89
C SER A 2 -28.37 -7.60 -29.71
N GLU A 3 -29.60 -7.20 -29.38
CA GLU A 3 -29.91 -6.34 -28.21
C GLU A 3 -29.35 -6.94 -26.89
N ILE A 4 -29.23 -8.27 -26.84
CA ILE A 4 -28.60 -9.01 -25.74
C ILE A 4 -27.12 -8.61 -25.58
N ILE A 5 -26.35 -8.53 -26.67
CA ILE A 5 -24.92 -8.14 -26.64
C ILE A 5 -24.78 -6.69 -26.17
N LYS A 6 -25.67 -5.79 -26.57
CA LYS A 6 -25.66 -4.39 -26.15
C LYS A 6 -25.89 -4.22 -24.65
N ASN A 7 -26.85 -4.96 -24.09
CA ASN A 7 -27.09 -4.97 -22.65
C ASN A 7 -25.92 -5.57 -21.86
N LEU A 8 -25.32 -6.66 -22.37
CA LEU A 8 -24.14 -7.26 -21.76
C LEU A 8 -22.94 -6.28 -21.71
N ILE A 9 -22.74 -5.48 -22.77
CA ILE A 9 -21.68 -4.45 -22.80
C ILE A 9 -21.95 -3.36 -21.76
N MET A 10 -23.20 -2.90 -21.61
CA MET A 10 -23.57 -1.94 -20.56
C MET A 10 -23.24 -2.48 -19.16
N TRP A 11 -23.65 -3.72 -18.87
CA TRP A 11 -23.34 -4.38 -17.60
C TRP A 11 -21.83 -4.55 -17.38
N ALA A 12 -21.07 -4.87 -18.42
CA ALA A 12 -19.63 -5.00 -18.35
C ALA A 12 -18.94 -3.66 -17.99
N ILE A 13 -19.42 -2.53 -18.53
CA ILE A 13 -18.90 -1.20 -18.19
C ILE A 13 -19.14 -0.90 -16.71
N VAL A 14 -20.34 -1.19 -16.19
CA VAL A 14 -20.64 -1.00 -14.76
C VAL A 14 -19.72 -1.83 -13.87
N ALA A 15 -19.52 -3.11 -14.19
CA ALA A 15 -18.60 -3.98 -13.47
C ALA A 15 -17.15 -3.46 -13.53
N PHE A 16 -16.70 -2.97 -14.68
CA PHE A 16 -15.36 -2.40 -14.86
C PHE A 16 -15.15 -1.13 -14.05
N VAL A 17 -16.12 -0.21 -14.04
CA VAL A 17 -16.05 1.02 -13.24
C VAL A 17 -16.01 0.71 -11.75
N LEU A 18 -16.84 -0.22 -11.26
CA LEU A 18 -16.82 -0.65 -9.86
C LEU A 18 -15.44 -1.20 -9.47
N LEU A 19 -14.85 -2.08 -10.30
CA LEU A 19 -13.50 -2.61 -10.08
C LEU A 19 -12.43 -1.49 -10.09
N SER A 20 -12.52 -0.56 -11.03
CA SER A 20 -11.58 0.56 -11.17
C SER A 20 -11.59 1.50 -9.97
N VAL A 21 -12.78 1.78 -9.42
CA VAL A 21 -12.91 2.61 -8.21
C VAL A 21 -12.29 1.91 -7.00
N PHE A 22 -12.53 0.60 -6.81
CA PHE A 22 -11.89 -0.15 -5.71
C PHE A 22 -10.35 -0.22 -5.86
N GLN A 23 -9.82 -0.35 -7.08
CA GLN A 23 -8.38 -0.31 -7.33
C GLN A 23 -7.77 1.07 -7.03
N ASN A 24 -8.50 2.16 -7.27
CA ASN A 24 -8.03 3.52 -7.00
C ASN A 24 -7.93 3.83 -5.49
N PHE A 25 -8.75 3.17 -4.67
CA PHE A 25 -8.74 3.30 -3.21
C PHE A 25 -7.73 2.39 -2.51
N SER A 26 -7.01 1.52 -3.21
CA SER A 26 -5.93 0.77 -2.57
C SER A 26 -4.81 1.75 -2.26
N PRO A 27 -4.50 2.02 -0.97
CA PRO A 27 -3.27 2.73 -0.66
C PRO A 27 -2.15 1.92 -1.29
N ASN A 28 -1.16 2.58 -1.87
CA ASN A 28 0.12 1.96 -2.17
C ASN A 28 0.72 1.49 -0.84
N THR A 29 0.25 0.36 -0.31
CA THR A 29 0.91 -0.36 0.76
C THR A 29 2.14 -0.96 0.10
N GLN A 30 3.16 -0.11 -0.13
CA GLN A 30 4.53 -0.59 -0.20
C GLN A 30 4.67 -1.54 0.97
N THR A 31 4.98 -2.81 0.67
CA THR A 31 5.09 -3.91 1.60
C THR A 31 5.97 -3.49 2.77
N SER A 32 5.36 -2.88 3.78
CA SER A 32 6.07 -2.30 4.90
C SER A 32 6.26 -3.47 5.83
N SER A 33 7.48 -4.00 5.87
CA SER A 33 7.76 -5.11 6.79
C SER A 33 7.56 -4.60 8.21
N ASP A 34 6.61 -5.23 8.91
CA ASP A 34 6.38 -5.01 10.33
C ASP A 34 7.59 -5.56 11.09
N VAL A 35 8.36 -4.64 11.67
CA VAL A 35 9.60 -4.93 12.39
C VAL A 35 9.37 -4.58 13.86
N PRO A 36 9.72 -5.46 14.82
CA PRO A 36 9.58 -5.13 16.23
C PRO A 36 10.36 -3.88 16.62
N TYR A 37 9.77 -3.05 17.49
CA TYR A 37 10.39 -1.81 17.98
C TYR A 37 11.81 -1.99 18.54
N SER A 38 12.08 -3.12 19.22
CA SER A 38 13.41 -3.43 19.75
C SER A 38 14.45 -3.61 18.65
N GLN A 39 14.06 -4.17 17.50
CA GLN A 39 14.93 -4.33 16.36
C GLN A 39 15.12 -2.99 15.63
N PHE A 40 14.07 -2.19 15.50
CA PHE A 40 14.20 -0.79 15.04
C PHE A 40 15.20 -0.01 15.90
N LEU A 41 15.09 -0.09 17.23
CA LEU A 41 15.98 0.64 18.15
C LEU A 41 17.44 0.22 17.97
N GLN A 42 17.73 -1.07 17.86
CA GLN A 42 19.08 -1.57 17.58
C GLN A 42 19.64 -1.03 16.25
N LEU A 43 18.80 -0.95 15.21
CA LEU A 43 19.20 -0.43 13.89
C LEU A 43 19.39 1.09 13.88
N ALA A 44 18.62 1.81 14.70
CA ALA A 44 18.76 3.24 14.93
C ALA A 44 20.08 3.53 15.66
N GLU A 45 20.38 2.76 16.71
CA GLU A 45 21.65 2.85 17.45
C GLU A 45 22.86 2.49 16.58
N SER A 46 22.71 1.53 15.66
CA SER A 46 23.76 1.17 14.69
C SER A 46 23.89 2.16 13.52
N GLY A 47 23.10 3.23 13.49
CA GLY A 47 23.15 4.28 12.45
C GLY A 47 22.82 3.78 11.03
N THR A 48 22.09 2.67 10.91
CA THR A 48 21.82 2.02 9.61
C THR A 48 20.50 2.49 8.97
N ILE A 49 19.72 3.29 9.69
CA ILE A 49 18.46 3.86 9.23
C ILE A 49 18.72 5.18 8.50
N GLN A 50 18.11 5.35 7.32
CA GLN A 50 18.32 6.54 6.48
C GLN A 50 17.29 7.63 6.78
N THR A 51 16.06 7.25 7.08
CA THR A 51 14.97 8.18 7.33
C THR A 51 13.99 7.55 8.31
N VAL A 52 13.44 8.37 9.20
CA VAL A 52 12.41 7.99 10.17
C VAL A 52 11.31 9.03 10.13
N VAL A 53 10.05 8.58 10.08
CA VAL A 53 8.84 9.38 10.16
C VAL A 53 8.01 8.86 11.33
N PHE A 54 7.60 9.78 12.21
CA PHE A 54 6.77 9.46 13.37
C PHE A 54 5.33 9.88 13.10
N GLU A 55 4.44 8.90 12.93
CA GLU A 55 3.01 9.11 12.69
C GLU A 55 2.20 8.59 13.89
N GLY A 56 2.11 9.41 14.93
CA GLY A 56 1.42 9.06 16.16
C GLY A 56 2.06 7.87 16.86
N ASN A 57 1.45 6.68 16.70
CA ASN A 57 1.90 5.44 17.32
C ASN A 57 2.58 4.47 16.34
N ILE A 58 2.74 4.90 15.08
CA ILE A 58 3.40 4.15 14.00
C ILE A 58 4.72 4.88 13.70
N ILE A 59 5.81 4.11 13.58
CA ILE A 59 7.10 4.63 13.17
C ILE A 59 7.44 4.01 11.83
N GLU A 60 7.47 4.84 10.79
CA GLU A 60 7.92 4.41 9.46
C GLU A 60 9.40 4.74 9.30
N TRP A 61 10.17 3.80 8.78
CA TRP A 61 11.59 4.04 8.54
C TRP A 61 12.08 3.35 7.28
N THR A 62 13.09 3.95 6.65
CA THR A 62 13.63 3.46 5.38
C THR A 62 15.08 3.02 5.56
N ARG A 63 15.39 1.85 5.02
CA ARG A 63 16.75 1.33 4.94
C ARG A 63 16.97 0.70 3.57
N ASN A 64 18.01 1.15 2.88
CA ASN A 64 18.40 0.67 1.54
C ASN A 64 17.29 0.77 0.49
N GLY A 65 16.40 1.76 0.62
CA GLY A 65 15.23 1.93 -0.26
C GLY A 65 14.04 1.04 0.07
N GLU A 66 14.13 0.19 1.09
CA GLU A 66 13.01 -0.60 1.61
C GLU A 66 12.38 0.11 2.81
N GLN A 67 11.04 0.14 2.85
CA GLN A 67 10.25 0.77 3.90
C GLN A 67 9.83 -0.27 4.94
N PHE A 68 9.96 0.09 6.20
CA PHE A 68 9.64 -0.74 7.36
C PHE A 68 8.75 0.06 8.31
N VAL A 69 7.95 -0.65 9.11
CA VAL A 69 7.06 -0.03 10.11
C VAL A 69 7.23 -0.74 11.44
N THR A 70 7.06 0.00 12.54
CA THR A 70 6.97 -0.53 13.91
C THR A 70 5.94 0.24 14.73
#